data_AF-A0A9Q3SP91-F1
#
_entry.id   AF-A0A9Q3SP91-F1
#
_cell.length_a   1.000
_cell.length_b   1.000
_cell.length_c   1.000
_cell.angle_alpha   90.00
_cell.angle_beta   90.00
_cell.angle_gamma   90.00
#
_symmetry.space_group_name_H-M   'P 1'
#
loop_
_entity.id
_entity.type
_entity.pdbx_description
1 polymer ?
#
loop_
_entity_poly.entity_id
_entity_poly.type
_entity_poly.pdbx_seq_one_letter_code
_entity_poly.pdbx_strand_id
1 'polypeptide(L)'
;MTTLPRSMAVLAMAACAAAAVSCGSGGTTGTALPADDPAPSSSTPAPAPAPAPAPETSVETQTETVTVPAPAPVQPAQIVPCVDPNSLNVRTAVANLGTDSQGGVFVIDDHTPGTSADGCPTLEWARATGTGIRNGTVQSHVLFFTNSGDYLGTATSDAYSYTSVVGATDSTVTVRYRWLNESDAFCCPSNTSYVDFTLDGGTIVPNGQFPPPN
;
A
#
# COMPACT_ATOMS: atom_id res chain seq x y z
N MET A 1 14.60 58.23 -12.58
CA MET A 1 15.78 58.43 -11.72
C MET A 1 15.30 58.73 -10.31
N THR A 2 15.24 57.70 -9.45
CA THR A 2 15.28 57.77 -7.96
C THR A 2 15.15 56.33 -7.43
N THR A 3 16.25 55.58 -7.35
CA THR A 3 17.00 55.18 -6.12
C THR A 3 16.30 54.19 -5.19
N LEU A 4 16.68 52.91 -5.34
CA LEU A 4 16.76 51.89 -4.29
C LEU A 4 17.78 52.29 -3.22
N PRO A 5 17.66 51.75 -1.99
CA PRO A 5 18.84 51.24 -1.31
C PRO A 5 18.73 49.75 -0.93
N ARG A 6 19.85 49.07 -1.12
CA ARG A 6 20.21 47.71 -0.68
C ARG A 6 20.65 47.74 0.79
N SER A 7 20.34 46.68 1.54
CA SER A 7 21.11 46.19 2.70
C SER A 7 20.97 44.65 2.71
N MET A 8 21.91 43.83 2.22
CA MET A 8 23.17 43.35 2.85
C MET A 8 22.98 42.85 4.30
N ALA A 9 22.82 41.53 4.48
CA ALA A 9 23.85 40.53 4.87
C ALA A 9 23.84 40.30 6.40
N VAL A 10 23.86 39.06 6.92
CA VAL A 10 25.07 38.31 7.30
C VAL A 10 24.72 36.85 7.63
N LEU A 11 25.61 35.93 7.23
CA LEU A 11 25.70 34.50 7.55
C LEU A 11 25.92 34.20 9.05
N ALA A 12 25.44 33.04 9.52
CA ALA A 12 26.19 32.22 10.50
C ALA A 12 25.88 30.72 10.33
N MET A 13 26.94 29.93 10.12
CA MET A 13 27.00 28.48 9.94
C MET A 13 27.12 27.72 11.28
N ALA A 14 26.84 26.40 11.20
CA ALA A 14 27.37 25.29 12.00
C ALA A 14 26.83 25.14 13.45
N ALA A 15 26.61 23.95 14.00
CA ALA A 15 27.31 22.68 13.81
C ALA A 15 26.42 21.43 14.09
N CYS A 16 26.69 20.35 13.37
CA CYS A 16 26.15 18.99 13.56
C CYS A 16 26.71 18.31 14.81
N ALA A 17 25.88 17.55 15.53
CA ALA A 17 26.32 16.49 16.43
C ALA A 17 25.41 15.26 16.23
N ALA A 18 25.90 14.28 15.47
CA ALA A 18 25.27 12.98 15.32
C ALA A 18 25.88 12.01 16.34
N ALA A 19 25.03 11.36 17.13
CA ALA A 19 25.39 10.23 17.96
C ALA A 19 24.51 9.04 17.56
N ALA A 20 25.12 7.94 17.12
CA ALA A 20 24.55 6.60 17.27
C ALA A 20 25.64 5.54 17.08
N VAL A 21 25.73 4.70 18.11
CA VAL A 21 26.50 3.47 18.21
C VAL A 21 25.75 2.37 17.44
N SER A 22 26.41 1.70 16.48
CA SER A 22 26.23 0.26 16.21
C SER A 22 27.09 -0.19 15.04
N CYS A 23 27.89 -1.24 15.22
CA CYS A 23 27.94 -2.33 14.25
C CYS A 23 28.56 -3.56 14.92
N GLY A 24 27.74 -4.60 15.10
CA GLY A 24 28.18 -5.94 15.45
C GLY A 24 28.43 -6.77 14.19
N SER A 25 29.45 -7.63 14.29
CA SER A 25 29.62 -8.95 13.66
C SER A 25 29.43 -9.02 12.13
N GLY A 26 30.46 -9.25 11.32
CA GLY A 26 31.38 -10.39 11.36
C GLY A 26 31.14 -11.24 10.09
N GLY A 27 32.11 -11.20 9.17
CA GLY A 27 31.90 -11.45 7.74
C GLY A 27 31.64 -12.89 7.29
N THR A 28 31.13 -12.99 6.05
CA THR A 28 30.99 -14.22 5.27
C THR A 28 31.86 -14.08 4.02
N THR A 29 32.85 -14.96 3.84
CA THR A 29 33.49 -15.18 2.54
C THR A 29 33.94 -16.64 2.49
N GLY A 30 33.56 -17.34 1.42
CA GLY A 30 33.95 -18.72 1.21
C GLY A 30 33.36 -19.29 -0.08
N THR A 31 33.83 -18.80 -1.21
CA THR A 31 33.65 -19.40 -2.54
C THR A 31 34.54 -20.64 -2.66
N ALA A 32 33.99 -21.79 -3.08
CA ALA A 32 34.76 -22.87 -3.70
C ALA A 32 33.87 -23.73 -4.65
N LEU A 33 34.23 -23.74 -5.93
CA LEU A 33 33.95 -24.78 -6.96
C LEU A 33 35.08 -25.84 -6.90
N PRO A 34 35.09 -26.97 -7.66
CA PRO A 34 34.09 -27.55 -8.59
C PRO A 34 33.77 -29.04 -8.31
N ALA A 35 32.81 -29.63 -9.03
CA ALA A 35 32.66 -31.09 -9.14
C ALA A 35 32.77 -31.51 -10.62
N ASP A 36 33.65 -32.48 -10.87
CA ASP A 36 33.95 -33.08 -12.18
C ASP A 36 33.22 -34.45 -12.31
N ASP A 37 32.79 -34.74 -13.54
CA ASP A 37 32.05 -35.92 -14.05
C ASP A 37 32.91 -37.22 -14.01
N PRO A 38 32.37 -38.47 -14.18
CA PRO A 38 31.84 -38.90 -15.48
C PRO A 38 30.70 -39.97 -15.47
N ALA A 39 29.83 -39.90 -16.49
CA ALA A 39 29.04 -41.02 -17.06
C ALA A 39 29.95 -42.03 -17.82
N PRO A 40 29.48 -43.06 -18.58
CA PRO A 40 28.15 -43.64 -18.78
C PRO A 40 28.14 -45.20 -18.73
N SER A 41 26.97 -45.84 -18.83
CA SER A 41 26.83 -47.14 -19.53
C SER A 41 25.37 -47.46 -19.82
N SER A 42 25.06 -47.48 -21.11
CA SER A 42 23.83 -47.99 -21.70
C SER A 42 24.13 -49.33 -22.37
N SER A 43 23.31 -50.35 -22.11
CA SER A 43 23.27 -51.60 -22.89
C SER A 43 21.83 -52.09 -23.11
N THR A 44 21.63 -52.51 -24.36
CA THR A 44 20.42 -52.81 -25.14
C THR A 44 19.73 -54.15 -24.75
N PRO A 45 18.46 -54.41 -25.16
CA PRO A 45 17.55 -55.38 -24.53
C PRO A 45 17.49 -56.78 -25.18
N ALA A 46 16.86 -57.75 -24.49
CA ALA A 46 16.49 -59.08 -25.02
C ALA A 46 15.16 -59.62 -24.42
N PRO A 47 14.42 -60.54 -25.12
CA PRO A 47 12.99 -60.79 -24.93
C PRO A 47 12.62 -62.04 -24.08
N ALA A 48 11.32 -62.13 -23.75
CA ALA A 48 10.65 -62.99 -22.75
C ALA A 48 10.47 -64.50 -23.09
N PRO A 49 10.10 -65.31 -22.08
CA PRO A 49 9.09 -66.38 -22.24
C PRO A 49 7.97 -66.38 -21.14
N ALA A 50 6.86 -67.07 -21.44
CA ALA A 50 5.52 -67.00 -20.83
C ALA A 50 5.24 -68.02 -19.66
N PRO A 51 3.98 -68.30 -19.25
CA PRO A 51 3.34 -67.89 -17.98
C PRO A 51 3.15 -69.03 -16.95
N ALA A 52 2.82 -68.69 -15.69
CA ALA A 52 2.42 -69.63 -14.63
C ALA A 52 1.22 -69.07 -13.80
N PRO A 53 0.40 -69.94 -13.17
CA PRO A 53 -1.03 -69.73 -12.96
C PRO A 53 -1.40 -68.88 -11.72
N ALA A 54 -2.64 -68.39 -11.74
CA ALA A 54 -3.24 -67.51 -10.74
C ALA A 54 -3.35 -68.13 -9.34
N PRO A 55 -3.13 -67.34 -8.27
CA PRO A 55 -3.72 -67.60 -6.97
C PRO A 55 -5.05 -66.84 -6.84
N GLU A 56 -6.06 -67.57 -6.35
CA GLU A 56 -7.42 -67.14 -6.13
C GLU A 56 -7.47 -65.95 -5.16
N THR A 57 -8.14 -64.88 -5.57
CA THR A 57 -8.37 -63.69 -4.74
C THR A 57 -9.58 -63.97 -3.83
N SER A 58 -9.33 -64.21 -2.55
CA SER A 58 -10.36 -64.11 -1.51
C SER A 58 -10.84 -62.66 -1.44
N VAL A 59 -12.10 -62.42 -1.78
CA VAL A 59 -12.75 -61.12 -1.62
C VAL A 59 -13.25 -61.02 -0.18
N GLU A 60 -12.49 -60.34 0.67
CA GLU A 60 -12.95 -59.96 2.00
C GLU A 60 -13.65 -58.59 1.88
N THR A 61 -14.96 -58.58 2.09
CA THR A 61 -15.78 -57.37 2.09
C THR A 61 -15.42 -56.52 3.31
N GLN A 62 -14.49 -55.58 3.14
CA GLN A 62 -14.24 -54.53 4.11
C GLN A 62 -15.37 -53.51 4.06
N THR A 63 -16.12 -53.41 5.15
CA THR A 63 -17.11 -52.33 5.34
C THR A 63 -16.34 -51.09 5.80
N GLU A 64 -15.93 -50.26 4.85
CA GLU A 64 -15.23 -49.01 5.15
C GLU A 64 -16.22 -47.98 5.69
N THR A 65 -16.09 -47.67 6.98
CA THR A 65 -16.95 -46.66 7.63
C THR A 65 -16.39 -45.27 7.28
N VAL A 66 -17.00 -44.62 6.28
CA VAL A 66 -16.67 -43.22 5.93
C VAL A 66 -17.13 -42.31 7.07
N THR A 67 -16.17 -41.84 7.88
CA THR A 67 -16.44 -40.83 8.91
C THR A 67 -16.54 -39.48 8.22
N VAL A 68 -17.77 -38.96 8.12
CA VAL A 68 -18.02 -37.57 7.67
C VAL A 68 -17.42 -36.63 8.72
N PRO A 69 -16.49 -35.72 8.37
CA PRO A 69 -15.94 -34.77 9.31
C PRO A 69 -17.05 -33.88 9.88
N ALA A 70 -17.06 -33.70 11.20
CA ALA A 70 -17.97 -32.76 11.84
C ALA A 70 -17.74 -31.34 11.28
N PRO A 71 -18.80 -30.50 11.14
CA PRO A 71 -18.66 -29.13 10.68
C PRO A 71 -17.65 -28.38 11.55
N ALA A 72 -16.73 -27.64 10.92
CA ALA A 72 -15.79 -26.80 11.64
C ALA A 72 -16.55 -25.80 12.53
N PRO A 73 -16.07 -25.52 13.76
CA PRO A 73 -16.65 -24.48 14.60
C PRO A 73 -16.68 -23.15 13.84
N VAL A 74 -17.82 -22.48 13.82
CA VAL A 74 -17.96 -21.14 13.25
C VAL A 74 -17.07 -20.20 14.07
N GLN A 75 -15.96 -19.75 13.47
CA GLN A 75 -15.11 -18.75 14.13
C GLN A 75 -15.89 -17.43 14.24
N PRO A 76 -15.74 -16.68 15.36
CA PRO A 76 -16.35 -15.37 15.49
C PRO A 76 -15.83 -14.45 14.38
N ALA A 77 -16.73 -13.72 13.73
CA ALA A 77 -16.38 -12.73 12.72
C ALA A 77 -15.37 -11.74 13.32
N GLN A 78 -14.23 -11.55 12.66
CA GLN A 78 -13.23 -10.60 13.10
C GLN A 78 -13.73 -9.19 12.82
N ILE A 79 -13.65 -8.31 13.82
CA ILE A 79 -13.96 -6.89 13.64
C ILE A 79 -12.74 -6.26 12.97
N VAL A 80 -12.93 -5.77 11.75
CA VAL A 80 -11.86 -5.17 10.94
C VAL A 80 -12.19 -3.69 10.74
N PRO A 81 -11.21 -2.77 10.82
CA PRO A 81 -11.43 -1.39 10.39
C PRO A 81 -11.93 -1.36 8.94
N CYS A 82 -12.77 -0.38 8.59
CA CYS A 82 -13.22 -0.24 7.20
C CYS A 82 -12.03 -0.12 6.25
N VAL A 83 -11.14 0.84 6.53
CA VAL A 83 -9.81 0.87 5.94
C VAL A 83 -8.78 0.47 6.99
N ASP A 84 -8.06 -0.62 6.77
CA ASP A 84 -6.89 -1.01 7.57
C ASP A 84 -5.59 -0.54 6.88
N PRO A 85 -4.86 0.44 7.46
CA PRO A 85 -3.58 0.91 6.95
C PRO A 85 -2.49 -0.17 6.84
N ASN A 86 -2.63 -1.28 7.58
CA ASN A 86 -1.68 -2.39 7.56
C ASN A 86 -2.02 -3.48 6.55
N SER A 87 -3.20 -3.41 5.92
CA SER A 87 -3.61 -4.35 4.89
C SER A 87 -2.66 -4.31 3.69
N LEU A 88 -2.51 -5.45 2.99
CA LEU A 88 -1.63 -5.56 1.84
C LEU A 88 -2.01 -4.57 0.72
N ASN A 89 -3.30 -4.41 0.47
CA ASN A 89 -3.81 -3.55 -0.59
C ASN A 89 -3.50 -2.07 -0.32
N VAL A 90 -3.75 -1.60 0.91
CA VAL A 90 -3.44 -0.22 1.30
C VAL A 90 -1.94 0.03 1.28
N ARG A 91 -1.13 -0.89 1.84
CA ARG A 91 0.34 -0.76 1.83
C ARG A 91 0.92 -0.75 0.42
N THR A 92 0.39 -1.57 -0.47
CA THR A 92 0.81 -1.61 -1.88
C THR A 92 0.42 -0.32 -2.59
N ALA A 93 -0.80 0.17 -2.39
CA ALA A 93 -1.27 1.42 -2.96
C ALA A 93 -0.40 2.61 -2.51
N VAL A 94 -0.09 2.70 -1.21
CA VAL A 94 0.80 3.75 -0.67
C VAL A 94 2.23 3.62 -1.18
N ALA A 95 2.78 2.41 -1.27
CA ALA A 95 4.13 2.19 -1.80
C ALA A 95 4.24 2.62 -3.29
N ASN A 96 3.17 2.45 -4.06
CA ASN A 96 3.12 2.85 -5.47
C ASN A 96 3.06 4.38 -5.69
N LEU A 97 2.83 5.17 -4.64
CA LEU A 97 2.93 6.63 -4.71
C LEU A 97 4.39 7.12 -4.83
N GLY A 98 5.37 6.28 -4.47
CA GLY A 98 6.78 6.66 -4.45
C GLY A 98 7.12 7.56 -3.26
N THR A 99 7.94 8.59 -3.50
CA THR A 99 8.36 9.56 -2.49
C THR A 99 7.72 10.92 -2.73
N ASP A 100 7.50 11.67 -1.66
CA ASP A 100 7.07 13.07 -1.77
C ASP A 100 8.16 13.95 -2.41
N SER A 101 7.81 15.19 -2.76
CA SER A 101 8.74 16.16 -3.37
C SER A 101 9.96 16.50 -2.51
N GLN A 102 9.97 16.11 -1.24
CA GLN A 102 11.04 16.34 -0.28
C GLN A 102 11.80 15.05 0.06
N GLY A 103 11.55 13.95 -0.66
CA GLY A 103 12.20 12.66 -0.48
C GLY A 103 11.67 11.83 0.70
N GLY A 104 10.56 12.24 1.32
CA GLY A 104 9.86 11.47 2.35
C GLY A 104 9.00 10.36 1.76
N VAL A 105 8.61 9.40 2.60
CA VAL A 105 7.63 8.37 2.23
C VAL A 105 6.22 8.88 2.50
N PHE A 106 5.23 8.35 1.81
CA PHE A 106 3.83 8.56 2.18
C PHE A 106 3.41 7.60 3.29
N VAL A 107 2.67 8.10 4.28
CA VAL A 107 2.07 7.29 5.35
C VAL A 107 0.60 7.66 5.50
N ILE A 108 -0.24 6.67 5.81
CA ILE A 108 -1.65 6.94 6.11
C ILE A 108 -1.73 7.72 7.43
N ASP A 109 -2.34 8.90 7.39
CA ASP A 109 -2.57 9.74 8.57
C ASP A 109 -4.06 9.96 8.86
N ASP A 110 -4.93 9.56 7.94
CA ASP A 110 -6.38 9.66 8.09
C ASP A 110 -7.07 8.67 7.14
N HIS A 111 -8.23 8.16 7.49
CA HIS A 111 -8.96 7.18 6.67
C HIS A 111 -10.42 7.05 7.09
N THR A 112 -11.17 6.28 6.31
CA THR A 112 -12.57 5.92 6.63
C THR A 112 -12.66 5.36 8.05
N PRO A 113 -13.41 6.01 8.94
CA PRO A 113 -13.58 5.54 10.31
C PRO A 113 -14.56 4.36 10.37
N GLY A 114 -14.60 3.69 11.53
CA GLY A 114 -15.55 2.60 11.77
C GLY A 114 -15.00 1.22 11.47
N THR A 115 -15.86 0.22 11.59
CA THR A 115 -15.50 -1.18 11.45
C THR A 115 -16.52 -1.95 10.61
N SER A 116 -16.12 -3.13 10.14
CA SER A 116 -16.98 -4.05 9.39
C SER A 116 -18.26 -4.44 10.12
N ALA A 117 -18.29 -4.38 11.47
CA ALA A 117 -19.48 -4.66 12.26
C ALA A 117 -20.56 -3.57 12.12
N ASP A 118 -20.16 -2.33 11.85
CA ASP A 118 -21.05 -1.17 11.69
C ASP A 118 -21.57 -1.03 10.24
N GLY A 119 -20.98 -1.79 9.31
CA GLY A 119 -21.16 -1.66 7.87
C GLY A 119 -20.26 -0.56 7.31
N CYS A 120 -19.35 -0.96 6.42
CA CYS A 120 -18.44 -0.02 5.77
C CYS A 120 -19.07 0.57 4.49
N PRO A 121 -18.82 1.86 4.20
CA PRO A 121 -19.39 2.53 3.03
C PRO A 121 -18.88 1.89 1.75
N THR A 122 -19.69 1.88 0.69
CA THR A 122 -19.28 1.29 -0.61
C THR A 122 -18.00 1.93 -1.17
N LEU A 123 -17.83 3.23 -0.97
CA LEU A 123 -16.62 3.99 -1.26
C LEU A 123 -15.88 4.32 0.04
N GLU A 124 -14.71 3.71 0.18
CA GLU A 124 -13.77 4.00 1.25
C GLU A 124 -12.64 4.90 0.76
N TRP A 125 -12.01 5.61 1.69
CA TRP A 125 -10.87 6.47 1.43
C TRP A 125 -9.78 6.37 2.50
N ALA A 126 -8.55 6.69 2.09
CA ALA A 126 -7.41 6.92 2.96
C ALA A 126 -6.63 8.14 2.49
N ARG A 127 -6.17 8.98 3.42
CA ARG A 127 -5.24 10.08 3.13
C ARG A 127 -3.83 9.64 3.49
N ALA A 128 -2.94 9.71 2.51
CA ALA A 128 -1.53 9.44 2.68
C ALA A 128 -0.77 10.77 2.63
N THR A 129 -0.06 11.12 3.70
CA THR A 129 0.70 12.37 3.81
C THR A 129 2.19 12.09 3.79
N GLY A 130 2.93 12.87 3.01
CA GLY A 130 4.38 12.78 2.87
C GLY A 130 5.08 13.09 4.20
N THR A 131 6.09 12.29 4.53
CA THR A 131 6.85 12.44 5.77
C THR A 131 8.05 13.37 5.67
N GLY A 132 8.26 14.05 4.53
CA GLY A 132 9.44 14.83 4.17
C GLY A 132 9.93 15.88 5.18
N ILE A 133 10.12 17.13 4.76
CA ILE A 133 10.41 18.21 5.72
C ILE A 133 9.07 18.59 6.32
N ARG A 134 8.77 18.05 7.51
CA ARG A 134 7.50 18.21 8.27
C ARG A 134 7.18 19.67 8.61
N ASN A 135 6.87 20.46 7.60
CA ASN A 135 6.48 21.86 7.66
C ASN A 135 5.02 22.00 7.17
N GLY A 136 4.54 23.24 7.05
CA GLY A 136 3.16 23.50 6.64
C GLY A 136 2.81 23.09 5.21
N THR A 137 3.79 22.71 4.37
CA THR A 137 3.60 22.43 2.94
C THR A 137 3.74 20.95 2.59
N VAL A 138 3.69 20.04 3.57
CA VAL A 138 3.67 18.59 3.29
C VAL A 138 2.53 18.25 2.33
N GLN A 139 2.82 17.39 1.35
CA GLN A 139 1.87 17.01 0.31
C GLN A 139 1.12 15.75 0.73
N SER A 140 -0.13 15.64 0.31
CA SER A 140 -0.95 14.45 0.56
C SER A 140 -1.61 13.95 -0.73
N HIS A 141 -1.78 12.64 -0.81
CA HIS A 141 -2.72 11.98 -1.71
C HIS A 141 -3.96 11.56 -0.93
N VAL A 142 -5.11 11.57 -1.60
CA VAL A 142 -6.31 10.84 -1.16
C VAL A 142 -6.45 9.63 -2.08
N LEU A 143 -6.56 8.44 -1.48
CA LEU A 143 -6.67 7.14 -2.13
C LEU A 143 -8.10 6.64 -1.92
N PHE A 144 -8.65 5.97 -2.93
CA PHE A 144 -9.99 5.39 -2.89
C PHE A 144 -9.94 3.87 -2.95
N PHE A 145 -10.84 3.24 -2.20
CA PHE A 145 -10.99 1.80 -2.12
C PHE A 145 -12.47 1.41 -2.17
N THR A 146 -12.77 0.21 -2.64
CA THR A 146 -14.07 -0.41 -2.38
C THR A 146 -14.11 -0.93 -0.93
N ASN A 147 -15.31 -1.20 -0.40
CA ASN A 147 -15.46 -1.89 0.90
C ASN A 147 -14.95 -3.34 0.94
N SER A 148 -14.57 -3.92 -0.21
CA SER A 148 -13.82 -5.19 -0.30
C SER A 148 -12.30 -4.98 -0.22
N GLY A 149 -11.84 -3.73 -0.18
CA GLY A 149 -10.44 -3.35 -0.11
C GLY A 149 -9.74 -3.23 -1.46
N ASP A 150 -10.47 -3.23 -2.59
CA ASP A 150 -9.89 -3.06 -3.91
C ASP A 150 -9.51 -1.60 -4.14
N TYR A 151 -8.28 -1.36 -4.60
CA TYR A 151 -7.78 -0.01 -4.84
C TYR A 151 -8.35 0.58 -6.15
N LEU A 152 -8.99 1.74 -6.05
CA LEU A 152 -9.66 2.43 -7.16
C LEU A 152 -8.81 3.55 -7.78
N GLY A 153 -7.72 3.95 -7.12
CA GLY A 153 -6.84 5.03 -7.56
C GLY A 153 -6.76 6.20 -6.57
N THR A 154 -6.06 7.25 -6.99
CA THR A 154 -5.95 8.51 -6.24
C THR A 154 -6.96 9.55 -6.74
N ALA A 155 -7.30 10.51 -5.87
CA ALA A 155 -8.09 11.68 -6.22
C ALA A 155 -7.47 12.53 -7.33
N THR A 156 -6.14 12.61 -7.36
CA THR A 156 -5.34 13.32 -8.37
C THR A 156 -4.08 12.54 -8.66
N SER A 157 -3.50 12.71 -9.86
CA SER A 157 -2.19 12.16 -10.21
C SER A 157 -1.08 12.69 -9.31
N ASP A 158 -1.12 13.99 -9.02
CA ASP A 158 -0.13 14.69 -8.22
C ASP A 158 -0.60 14.87 -6.77
N ALA A 159 0.36 14.90 -5.84
CA ALA A 159 0.09 15.22 -4.45
C ALA A 159 -0.06 16.73 -4.24
N TYR A 160 -0.99 17.15 -3.38
CA TYR A 160 -1.21 18.55 -3.06
C TYR A 160 -1.06 18.82 -1.56
N SER A 161 -0.44 19.94 -1.21
CA SER A 161 -0.41 20.42 0.17
C SER A 161 -1.79 20.90 0.63
N TYR A 162 -2.01 20.97 1.95
CA TYR A 162 -3.27 21.44 2.55
C TYR A 162 -4.53 20.68 2.08
N THR A 163 -4.36 19.42 1.69
CA THR A 163 -5.43 18.52 1.28
C THR A 163 -6.08 17.87 2.50
N SER A 164 -7.42 17.89 2.57
CA SER A 164 -8.16 17.26 3.67
C SER A 164 -9.48 16.67 3.16
N VAL A 165 -9.87 15.49 3.64
CA VAL A 165 -11.23 15.00 3.46
C VAL A 165 -12.14 15.69 4.46
N VAL A 166 -13.25 16.28 3.99
CA VAL A 166 -14.15 17.09 4.82
C VAL A 166 -15.57 16.54 4.89
N GLY A 167 -15.88 15.53 4.08
CA GLY A 167 -17.16 14.84 4.07
C GLY A 167 -17.02 13.48 3.40
N ALA A 168 -17.78 12.51 3.88
CA ALA A 168 -17.92 11.20 3.25
C ALA A 168 -19.34 10.69 3.49
N THR A 169 -19.89 10.03 2.48
CA THR A 169 -21.16 9.30 2.49
C THR A 169 -20.89 7.86 2.07
N ASP A 170 -21.93 7.07 1.80
CA ASP A 170 -21.74 5.70 1.33
C ASP A 170 -20.92 5.63 0.03
N SER A 171 -21.20 6.49 -0.96
CA SER A 171 -20.61 6.40 -2.30
C SER A 171 -19.91 7.67 -2.76
N THR A 172 -19.82 8.71 -1.92
CA THR A 172 -19.19 9.99 -2.27
C THR A 172 -18.27 10.48 -1.15
N VAL A 173 -17.07 10.94 -1.54
CA VAL A 173 -16.09 11.56 -0.64
C VAL A 173 -15.80 12.98 -1.11
N THR A 174 -15.93 13.96 -0.23
CA THR A 174 -15.63 15.37 -0.51
C THR A 174 -14.22 15.71 -0.01
N VAL A 175 -13.33 16.04 -0.94
CA VAL A 175 -11.98 16.51 -0.64
C VAL A 175 -11.93 18.02 -0.77
N ARG A 176 -11.39 18.68 0.26
CA ARG A 176 -11.03 20.09 0.23
C ARG A 176 -9.56 20.23 -0.11
N TYR A 177 -9.29 21.04 -1.13
CA TYR A 177 -7.95 21.49 -1.48
C TYR A 177 -7.78 22.97 -1.13
N ARG A 178 -6.58 23.34 -0.68
CA ARG A 178 -6.21 24.74 -0.41
C ARG A 178 -4.81 25.00 -0.94
N TRP A 179 -4.51 26.23 -1.32
CA TRP A 179 -3.19 26.62 -1.77
C TRP A 179 -2.92 28.10 -1.47
N LEU A 180 -1.63 28.43 -1.42
CA LEU A 180 -1.15 29.75 -1.05
C LEU A 180 -1.26 30.72 -2.22
N ASN A 181 -1.59 31.97 -1.92
CA ASN A 181 -1.21 33.12 -2.73
C ASN A 181 0.20 33.59 -2.35
N GLU A 182 0.81 34.44 -3.18
CA GLU A 182 2.19 34.95 -2.98
C GLU A 182 2.38 35.65 -1.63
N SER A 183 1.33 36.28 -1.10
CA SER A 183 1.33 36.98 0.19
C SER A 183 0.93 36.12 1.40
N ASP A 184 0.53 34.86 1.19
CA ASP A 184 0.03 34.01 2.28
C ASP A 184 1.18 33.48 3.14
N ALA A 185 0.95 33.46 4.46
CA ALA A 185 1.80 32.69 5.36
C ALA A 185 1.53 31.18 5.19
N PHE A 186 2.56 30.34 5.35
CA PHE A 186 2.44 28.88 5.21
C PHE A 186 1.39 28.21 6.12
N CYS A 187 0.93 28.85 7.20
CA CYS A 187 -0.16 28.31 8.02
C CYS A 187 -1.55 28.44 7.39
N CYS A 188 -1.68 29.36 6.44
CA CYS A 188 -2.93 30.09 6.25
C CYS A 188 -3.22 30.33 4.76
N PRO A 189 -3.34 29.27 3.94
CA PRO A 189 -3.70 29.42 2.53
C PRO A 189 -5.09 30.02 2.37
N SER A 190 -5.20 31.05 1.55
CA SER A 190 -6.45 31.78 1.32
C SER A 190 -7.30 31.18 0.20
N ASN A 191 -6.70 30.49 -0.77
CA ASN A 191 -7.46 29.81 -1.81
C ASN A 191 -8.03 28.47 -1.32
N THR A 192 -9.21 28.09 -1.82
CA THR A 192 -9.90 26.86 -1.45
C THR A 192 -10.77 26.36 -2.60
N SER A 193 -10.81 25.06 -2.80
CA SER A 193 -11.80 24.38 -3.63
C SER A 193 -12.27 23.08 -2.96
N TYR A 194 -13.41 22.57 -3.43
CA TYR A 194 -13.98 21.31 -3.01
C TYR A 194 -14.22 20.46 -4.25
N VAL A 195 -13.93 19.17 -4.14
CA VAL A 195 -14.19 18.18 -5.19
C VAL A 195 -14.88 16.99 -4.55
N ASP A 196 -16.05 16.65 -5.09
CA ASP A 196 -16.79 15.45 -4.73
C ASP A 196 -16.34 14.30 -5.65
N PHE A 197 -15.93 13.19 -5.04
CA PHE A 197 -15.54 11.98 -5.74
C PHE A 197 -16.62 10.94 -5.51
N THR A 198 -17.40 10.65 -6.54
CA THR A 198 -18.51 9.69 -6.48
C THR A 198 -18.10 8.38 -7.14
N LEU A 199 -18.39 7.26 -6.47
CA LEU A 199 -18.26 5.94 -7.05
C LEU A 199 -19.46 5.65 -7.96
N ASP A 200 -19.21 5.52 -9.26
CA ASP A 200 -20.20 5.17 -10.28
C ASP A 200 -19.68 4.03 -11.16
N GLY A 201 -20.40 2.89 -11.16
CA GLY A 201 -20.02 1.73 -11.96
C GLY A 201 -18.60 1.18 -11.69
N GLY A 202 -18.08 1.33 -10.47
CA GLY A 202 -16.72 0.93 -10.11
C GLY A 202 -15.62 1.92 -10.51
N THR A 203 -16.00 3.10 -11.01
CA THR A 203 -15.09 4.18 -11.37
C THR A 203 -15.33 5.40 -10.49
N ILE A 204 -14.27 6.11 -10.15
CA ILE A 204 -14.37 7.39 -9.43
C ILE A 204 -14.65 8.51 -10.42
N VAL A 205 -15.76 9.22 -10.22
CA VAL A 205 -16.18 10.38 -11.00
C VAL A 205 -15.98 11.64 -10.17
N PRO A 206 -15.00 12.50 -10.50
CA PRO A 206 -14.80 13.76 -9.80
C PRO A 206 -15.76 14.84 -10.29
N ASN A 207 -16.29 15.64 -9.36
CA ASN A 207 -17.06 16.85 -9.62
C ASN A 207 -16.53 18.00 -8.76
N GLY A 208 -15.98 19.02 -9.41
CA GLY A 208 -15.46 20.20 -8.75
C GLY A 208 -14.27 20.79 -9.47
N GLN A 209 -13.63 21.78 -8.84
CA GLN A 209 -12.45 22.43 -9.39
C GLN A 209 -11.20 21.94 -8.66
N PHE A 210 -10.23 21.42 -9.42
CA PHE A 210 -8.93 21.07 -8.90
C PHE A 210 -8.03 22.30 -8.71
N PRO A 211 -7.04 22.22 -7.80
CA PRO A 211 -5.98 23.22 -7.73
C PRO A 211 -5.24 23.35 -9.08
N PRO A 212 -4.58 24.49 -9.33
CA PRO A 212 -3.62 24.59 -10.42
C PRO A 212 -2.51 23.53 -10.27
N PRO A 213 -1.86 23.11 -11.38
CA PRO A 213 -0.71 22.23 -11.32
C PRO A 213 0.42 22.82 -10.45
N ASN A 214 1.14 21.95 -9.73
CA ASN A 214 2.34 22.32 -8.96
C ASN A 214 3.58 22.53 -9.86
#